data_AF-A0A351CEW0-F1
#
_entry.id   AF-A0A351CEW0-F1
#
_cell.length_a   1.000
_cell.length_b   1.000
_cell.length_c   1.000
_cell.angle_alpha   90.00
_cell.angle_beta   90.00
_cell.angle_gamma   90.00
#
_symmetry.space_group_name_H-M   'P 1'
#
loop_
_entity.id
_entity.type
_entity.pdbx_description
1 polymer ?
#
loop_
_entity_poly.entity_id
_entity_poly.type
_entity_poly.pdbx_seq_one_letter_code
_entity_poly.pdbx_strand_id
1 'polypeptide(L)'
;MKFQKRYVLFAVLCVFFLYACAPTSMESNYWLDTPVHHVRNGNTLLKAGKIDDAFREFSRAKELDPNYSPAYVGLSLVYGLRGDDASSSMYLKKAVDLLKETHQK
;
A
#
# COMPACT_ATOMS: atom_id res chain seq x y z
N MET A 1 5.07 -57.37 -10.37
CA MET A 1 4.68 -56.19 -9.53
C MET A 1 5.61 -54.97 -9.68
N LYS A 2 6.22 -54.71 -10.86
CA LYS A 2 7.13 -53.55 -11.08
C LYS A 2 6.44 -52.33 -11.72
N PHE A 3 5.23 -52.52 -12.27
CA PHE A 3 4.48 -51.50 -13.00
C PHE A 3 3.95 -50.41 -12.06
N GLN A 4 3.30 -50.81 -10.96
CA GLN A 4 2.74 -49.90 -9.94
C GLN A 4 3.78 -48.92 -9.35
N LYS A 5 5.01 -49.36 -9.08
CA LYS A 5 6.08 -48.49 -8.54
C LYS A 5 6.53 -47.40 -9.54
N ARG A 6 6.47 -47.67 -10.84
CA ARG A 6 6.79 -46.67 -11.89
C ARG A 6 5.72 -45.59 -11.97
N TYR A 7 4.43 -45.94 -11.84
CA TYR A 7 3.35 -44.95 -11.82
C TYR A 7 3.40 -44.07 -10.58
N VAL A 8 3.70 -44.64 -9.41
CA VAL A 8 3.88 -43.85 -8.18
C VAL A 8 5.07 -42.90 -8.31
N LEU A 9 6.19 -43.36 -8.87
CA LEU A 9 7.36 -42.52 -9.12
C LEU A 9 7.05 -41.37 -10.10
N PHE A 10 6.32 -41.65 -11.18
CA PHE A 10 5.87 -40.64 -12.13
C PHE A 10 4.91 -39.64 -11.50
N ALA A 11 3.96 -40.10 -10.68
CA ALA A 11 3.01 -39.23 -9.98
C ALA A 11 3.71 -38.28 -9.00
N VAL A 12 4.69 -38.77 -8.24
CA VAL A 12 5.48 -37.94 -7.32
C VAL A 12 6.32 -36.91 -8.08
N LEU A 13 6.93 -37.28 -9.20
CA LEU A 13 7.65 -36.35 -10.09
C LEU A 13 6.73 -35.26 -10.65
N CYS A 14 5.53 -35.62 -11.11
CA CYS A 14 4.55 -34.65 -11.62
C CYS A 14 4.10 -33.67 -10.52
N VAL A 15 3.87 -34.15 -9.28
CA VAL A 15 3.54 -33.26 -8.15
C VAL A 15 4.69 -32.31 -7.86
N PHE A 16 5.93 -32.78 -7.88
CA PHE A 16 7.11 -31.91 -7.65
C PHE A 16 7.26 -30.83 -8.74
N PHE A 17 6.98 -31.16 -10.00
CA PHE A 17 6.98 -30.21 -11.11
C PHE A 17 5.85 -29.18 -11.02
N LEU A 18 4.68 -29.55 -10.49
CA LEU A 18 3.57 -28.63 -10.27
C LEU A 18 3.87 -27.62 -9.14
N TYR A 19 4.65 -28.01 -8.13
CA TYR A 19 5.10 -27.09 -7.07
C TYR A 19 6.20 -26.11 -7.53
N ALA A 20 6.91 -26.42 -8.62
CA ALA A 20 7.99 -25.57 -9.14
C ALA A 20 7.51 -24.33 -9.92
N CYS A 21 6.21 -24.23 -10.22
CA CYS A 21 5.60 -23.07 -10.88
C CYS A 21 4.74 -22.23 -9.92
N ALA A 22 4.87 -22.41 -8.60
CA ALA A 22 4.37 -21.41 -7.67
C ALA A 22 5.18 -20.12 -7.90
N PRO A 23 4.55 -18.98 -8.24
CA PRO A 23 5.29 -17.73 -8.31
C PRO A 23 5.94 -17.54 -6.95
N THR A 24 7.27 -17.44 -6.92
CA THR A 24 7.98 -16.92 -5.75
C THR A 24 7.29 -15.62 -5.40
N SER A 25 6.55 -15.60 -4.29
CA SER A 25 6.00 -14.38 -3.73
C SER A 25 7.17 -13.43 -3.58
N MET A 26 7.22 -12.42 -4.45
CA MET A 26 8.22 -11.37 -4.39
C MET A 26 8.10 -10.78 -2.99
N GLU A 27 9.04 -11.12 -2.11
CA GLU A 27 9.10 -10.52 -0.79
C GLU A 27 9.33 -9.03 -1.02
N SER A 28 8.35 -8.23 -0.60
CA SER A 28 8.39 -6.79 -0.75
C SER A 28 9.65 -6.29 -0.04
N ASN A 29 10.54 -5.65 -0.78
CA ASN A 29 11.71 -5.01 -0.21
C ASN A 29 11.24 -3.92 0.77
N TYR A 30 11.21 -4.27 2.06
CA TYR A 30 10.77 -3.48 3.23
C TYR A 30 11.44 -2.10 3.41
N TRP A 31 12.36 -1.73 2.52
CA TRP A 31 13.24 -0.57 2.63
C TRP A 31 12.58 0.73 2.12
N LEU A 32 11.47 0.65 1.36
CA LEU A 32 10.76 1.83 0.81
C LEU A 32 9.29 1.98 1.25
N ASP A 33 8.67 0.97 1.88
CA ASP A 33 7.26 1.01 2.34
C ASP A 33 7.13 1.80 3.65
N THR A 34 7.45 3.10 3.59
CA THR A 34 7.38 4.03 4.72
C THR A 34 6.32 5.11 4.47
N PRO A 35 5.61 5.61 5.50
CA PRO A 35 4.63 6.69 5.34
C PRO A 35 5.20 7.92 4.63
N VAL A 36 6.46 8.26 4.96
CA VAL A 36 7.19 9.38 4.37
C VAL A 36 7.38 9.21 2.86
N HIS A 37 7.77 8.01 2.43
CA HIS A 37 7.99 7.71 1.02
C HIS A 37 6.70 7.82 0.22
N HIS A 38 5.62 7.22 0.72
CA HIS A 38 4.30 7.30 0.10
C HIS A 38 3.78 8.73 0.02
N VAL A 39 3.91 9.55 1.06
CA VAL A 39 3.55 10.98 0.98
C VAL A 39 4.36 11.73 -0.07
N ARG A 40 5.67 11.48 -0.17
CA ARG A 40 6.53 12.09 -1.20
C ARG A 40 6.10 11.70 -2.62
N ASN A 41 5.78 10.43 -2.83
CA ASN A 41 5.28 9.94 -4.11
C ASN A 41 3.92 10.54 -4.44
N GLY A 42 2.98 10.54 -3.49
CA GLY A 42 1.66 11.15 -3.62
C GLY A 42 1.74 12.63 -4.02
N ASN A 43 2.64 13.40 -3.40
CA ASN A 43 2.89 14.79 -3.78
C ASN A 43 3.41 14.94 -5.21
N THR A 44 4.28 14.04 -5.66
CA THR A 44 4.78 14.02 -7.04
C THR A 44 3.66 13.71 -8.03
N LEU A 45 2.79 12.76 -7.68
CA LEU A 45 1.64 12.38 -8.50
C LEU A 45 0.58 13.49 -8.58
N LEU A 46 0.31 14.21 -7.48
CA LEU A 46 -0.55 15.40 -7.50
C LEU A 46 -0.01 16.47 -8.45
N LYS A 47 1.30 16.76 -8.41
CA LYS A 47 1.93 17.70 -9.34
C LYS A 47 1.81 17.25 -10.80
N ALA A 48 1.77 15.95 -11.04
CA ALA A 48 1.55 15.37 -12.36
C ALA A 48 0.06 15.27 -12.75
N GLY A 49 -0.87 15.75 -11.93
CA GLY A 49 -2.32 15.67 -12.17
C GLY A 49 -2.91 14.26 -12.00
N LYS A 50 -2.12 13.29 -11.51
CA LYS A 50 -2.55 11.89 -11.30
C LYS A 50 -3.22 11.74 -9.93
N ILE A 51 -4.42 12.30 -9.82
CA ILE A 51 -5.15 12.42 -8.54
C ILE A 51 -5.46 11.05 -7.93
N ASP A 52 -5.90 10.08 -8.73
CA ASP A 52 -6.25 8.74 -8.24
C ASP A 52 -5.04 7.94 -7.79
N ASP A 53 -3.89 8.13 -8.42
CA ASP A 53 -2.65 7.49 -8.01
C ASP A 53 -2.14 8.10 -6.70
N ALA A 54 -2.21 9.43 -6.59
CA ALA A 54 -1.88 10.14 -5.35
C ALA A 54 -2.76 9.69 -4.18
N PHE A 55 -4.06 9.46 -4.42
CA PHE A 55 -4.97 8.92 -3.42
C PHE A 55 -4.48 7.60 -2.84
N ARG A 56 -4.01 6.68 -3.70
CA ARG A 56 -3.52 5.36 -3.27
C ARG A 56 -2.26 5.51 -2.43
N GLU A 57 -1.33 6.35 -2.84
CA GLU A 57 -0.11 6.63 -2.08
C GLU A 57 -0.43 7.21 -0.69
N PHE A 58 -1.26 8.25 -0.59
CA PHE A 58 -1.62 8.81 0.72
C PHE A 58 -2.43 7.84 1.58
N SER A 59 -3.27 7.01 0.97
CA SER A 59 -4.00 5.95 1.69
C SER A 59 -3.04 4.92 2.28
N ARG A 60 -2.01 4.51 1.52
CA ARG A 60 -0.97 3.62 2.01
C ARG A 60 -0.18 4.24 3.15
N ALA A 61 0.18 5.53 3.05
CA ALA A 61 0.83 6.24 4.14
C ALA A 61 0.00 6.25 5.43
N LYS A 62 -1.32 6.45 5.32
CA LYS A 62 -2.26 6.39 6.44
C LYS A 62 -2.37 4.98 7.04
N GLU A 63 -2.33 3.93 6.22
CA GLU A 63 -2.36 2.54 6.68
C GLU A 63 -1.08 2.17 7.45
N LEU A 64 0.07 2.63 6.96
CA LEU A 64 1.38 2.36 7.58
C LEU A 64 1.55 3.08 8.91
N ASP A 65 1.09 4.33 8.99
CA ASP A 65 1.08 5.10 10.23
C ASP A 65 -0.21 5.93 10.34
N PRO A 66 -1.19 5.44 11.11
CA PRO A 66 -2.46 6.15 11.35
C PRO A 66 -2.31 7.50 12.05
N ASN A 67 -1.16 7.82 12.64
CA ASN A 67 -0.88 9.11 13.29
C ASN A 67 -0.01 10.03 12.41
N TYR A 68 0.33 9.60 11.20
CA TYR A 68 1.14 10.39 10.27
C TYR A 68 0.32 11.52 9.63
N SER A 69 0.28 12.65 10.33
CA SER A 69 -0.46 13.86 9.93
C SER A 69 -0.31 14.24 8.43
N PRO A 70 0.89 14.16 7.80
CA PRO A 70 1.04 14.49 6.38
C PRO A 70 0.20 13.62 5.42
N ALA A 71 -0.10 12.36 5.76
CA ALA A 71 -0.95 11.50 4.94
C ALA A 71 -2.39 12.04 4.87
N TYR A 72 -2.92 12.54 5.99
CA TYR A 72 -4.25 13.14 6.07
C TYR A 72 -4.34 14.46 5.31
N VAL A 73 -3.28 15.27 5.34
CA VAL A 73 -3.19 16.48 4.50
C VAL A 73 -3.22 16.11 3.01
N GLY A 74 -2.43 15.12 2.59
CA GLY A 74 -2.44 14.62 1.21
C GLY A 74 -3.83 14.14 0.76
N LEU A 75 -4.54 13.39 1.61
CA LEU A 75 -5.92 12.97 1.35
C LEU A 75 -6.88 14.16 1.24
N SER A 76 -6.78 15.17 2.11
CA SER A 76 -7.62 16.38 1.98
C SER A 76 -7.42 17.10 0.65
N LEU A 77 -6.17 17.21 0.18
CA LEU A 77 -5.86 17.80 -1.12
C LEU A 77 -6.48 16.99 -2.26
N VAL A 78 -6.39 15.67 -2.21
CA VAL A 78 -7.03 14.78 -3.20
C VAL A 78 -8.55 14.99 -3.23
N TYR A 79 -9.22 15.00 -2.09
CA TYR A 79 -10.66 15.19 -2.03
C TYR A 79 -11.08 16.59 -2.50
N GLY A 80 -10.33 17.63 -2.14
CA GLY A 80 -10.56 18.99 -2.66
C GLY A 80 -10.41 19.08 -4.18
N LEU A 81 -9.40 18.41 -4.76
CA LEU A 81 -9.23 18.34 -6.21
C LEU A 81 -10.33 17.53 -6.93
N ARG A 82 -11.00 16.62 -6.21
CA ARG A 82 -12.18 15.89 -6.71
C ARG A 82 -13.50 16.67 -6.52
N GLY A 83 -13.47 17.82 -5.84
CA GLY A 83 -14.66 18.61 -5.52
C GLY A 83 -15.45 18.10 -4.30
N ASP A 84 -14.88 17.21 -3.50
CA ASP A 84 -15.49 16.72 -2.26
C ASP A 84 -14.94 17.49 -1.05
N ASP A 85 -15.46 18.70 -0.86
CA ASP A 85 -15.06 19.62 0.20
C ASP A 85 -15.41 19.10 1.61
N ALA A 86 -16.44 18.26 1.71
CA ALA A 86 -16.87 17.65 2.97
C ALA A 86 -15.81 16.66 3.46
N SER A 87 -15.38 15.73 2.60
CA SER A 87 -14.29 14.81 2.91
C SER A 87 -12.98 15.56 3.14
N SER A 88 -12.67 16.56 2.30
CA SER A 88 -11.47 17.39 2.45
C SER A 88 -11.37 18.02 3.85
N SER A 89 -12.45 18.68 4.29
CA SER A 89 -12.51 19.33 5.61
C SER A 89 -12.37 18.33 6.76
N MET A 90 -12.98 17.14 6.62
CA MET A 90 -12.86 16.07 7.62
C MET A 90 -11.41 15.59 7.76
N TYR A 91 -10.73 15.30 6.65
CA TYR A 91 -9.33 14.85 6.66
C TYR A 91 -8.38 15.93 7.16
N LEU A 92 -8.61 17.19 6.78
CA LEU A 92 -7.80 18.32 7.26
C LEU A 92 -7.93 18.51 8.78
N LYS A 93 -9.15 18.41 9.31
CA LYS A 93 -9.39 18.47 10.76
C LYS A 93 -8.60 17.38 11.49
N LYS A 94 -8.66 16.13 10.99
CA LYS A 94 -7.91 15.02 11.57
C LYS A 94 -6.40 15.26 11.57
N ALA A 95 -5.85 15.85 10.50
CA ALA A 95 -4.44 16.22 10.43
C ALA A 95 -4.06 17.24 11.52
N VAL A 96 -4.89 18.26 11.74
CA VAL A 96 -4.67 19.28 12.77
C VAL A 96 -4.72 18.69 14.17
N ASP A 97 -5.67 17.79 14.43
CA ASP A 97 -5.80 17.14 15.74
C ASP A 97 -4.56 16.29 16.07
N LEU A 98 -4.06 15.52 15.10
CA LEU A 98 -2.83 14.72 15.27
C LEU A 98 -1.58 15.59 15.52
N LEU A 99 -1.47 16.75 14.87
CA LEU A 99 -0.37 17.69 15.11
C LEU A 99 -0.41 18.25 16.53
N LYS A 100 -1.60 18.62 17.03
CA LYS A 100 -1.75 19.09 18.41
C LYS A 100 -1.34 18.03 19.43
N GLU A 101 -1.76 16.79 19.23
CA GLU A 101 -1.38 15.67 20.10
C GLU A 101 0.14 15.43 20.11
N THR A 102 0.80 15.63 18.96
CA THR A 102 2.27 15.46 18.86
C THR A 102 3.03 16.53 19.63
N HIS A 103 2.55 17.78 19.64
CA HIS A 103 3.18 18.89 20.38
C HIS A 103 2.88 18.91 21.89
N GLN A 104 1.90 18.14 22.33
CA GLN A 104 1.50 18.06 23.74
C GLN A 104 2.26 16.97 24.54
N LYS A 105 3.10 16.16 23.88
CA LYS A 105 3.98 15.17 24.49
C LYS A 105 5.41 15.69 24.59
#